data_AF-A0AA88PFX4-F1
#
_entry.id   AF-A0AA88PFX4-F1
#
_cell.length_a   1.000
_cell.length_b   1.000
_cell.length_c   1.000
_cell.angle_alpha   90.00
_cell.angle_beta   90.00
_cell.angle_gamma   90.00
#
_symmetry.space_group_name_H-M   'P 1'
#
loop_
_entity.id
_entity.type
_entity.pdbx_description
1 polymer ?
#
loop_
_entity_poly.entity_id
_entity_poly.type
_entity_poly.pdbx_seq_one_letter_code
_entity_poly.pdbx_strand_id
1 'polypeptide(L)'
;MAHNGNGGSMLYSNVLAKGAPPSSDTQPSTDLMNLKRALRGLMAKYPDGVTLSKARRSCPLLLDSKVLDSYASVRQLLESMPDVVTLRGFGVQTFLLPADPRTGQI
;
A
#
# COMPACT_ATOMS: atom_id res chain seq x y z
N MET A 1 14.70 -17.91 51.55
CA MET A 1 13.51 -17.14 51.13
C MET A 1 13.63 -16.83 49.63
N ALA A 2 12.61 -17.25 48.86
CA ALA A 2 12.11 -16.85 47.53
C ALA A 2 13.02 -16.04 46.56
N HIS A 3 13.35 -16.58 45.36
CA HIS A 3 12.72 -16.32 44.02
C HIS A 3 13.45 -15.18 43.25
N ASN A 4 13.71 -15.13 41.93
CA ASN A 4 13.31 -15.90 40.73
C ASN A 4 13.92 -15.20 39.47
N GLY A 5 14.11 -15.94 38.35
CA GLY A 5 14.14 -15.45 36.95
C GLY A 5 15.52 -15.06 36.37
N ASN A 6 16.16 -15.77 35.44
CA ASN A 6 15.83 -16.18 34.05
C ASN A 6 16.30 -15.17 32.96
N GLY A 7 17.05 -15.69 31.97
CA GLY A 7 17.33 -15.11 30.65
C GLY A 7 18.57 -14.21 30.59
N GLY A 8 19.69 -14.51 29.92
CA GLY A 8 19.84 -15.22 28.65
C GLY A 8 19.73 -14.24 27.49
N SER A 9 20.84 -13.62 27.06
CA SER A 9 20.97 -13.15 25.67
C SER A 9 22.42 -12.90 25.30
N MET A 10 22.84 -13.66 24.29
CA MET A 10 24.14 -13.68 23.63
C MET A 10 24.41 -12.42 22.82
N LEU A 11 25.69 -12.06 22.79
CA LEU A 11 26.34 -11.18 21.82
C LEU A 11 26.13 -11.69 20.38
N TYR A 12 25.86 -10.78 19.44
CA TYR A 12 26.15 -11.03 18.02
C TYR A 12 26.74 -9.78 17.36
N SER A 13 28.06 -9.84 17.17
CA SER A 13 28.81 -9.14 16.14
C SER A 13 28.56 -9.82 14.79
N ASN A 14 28.34 -9.07 13.69
CA ASN A 14 29.07 -9.25 12.41
C ASN A 14 28.53 -8.39 11.25
N VAL A 15 29.44 -7.57 10.71
CA VAL A 15 29.77 -7.28 9.30
C VAL A 15 28.80 -7.64 8.15
N LEU A 16 28.53 -6.60 7.34
CA LEU A 16 28.84 -6.49 5.89
C LEU A 16 28.36 -7.63 4.96
N ALA A 17 27.30 -7.40 4.17
CA ALA A 17 27.20 -7.90 2.79
C ALA A 17 25.97 -7.37 2.04
N LYS A 18 26.21 -6.88 0.81
CA LYS A 18 25.39 -7.00 -0.40
C LYS A 18 23.89 -6.61 -0.34
N GLY A 19 23.53 -5.70 -1.25
CA GLY A 19 22.15 -5.40 -1.61
C GLY A 19 21.30 -6.65 -1.84
N ALA A 20 20.28 -6.78 -1.00
CA ALA A 20 19.07 -7.55 -1.19
C ALA A 20 17.98 -6.78 -0.44
N PRO A 21 16.75 -6.69 -0.99
CA PRO A 21 15.71 -5.77 -0.53
C PRO A 21 15.38 -6.03 0.95
N PRO A 22 14.91 -5.01 1.70
CA PRO A 22 14.36 -5.27 3.01
C PRO A 22 13.26 -6.31 2.84
N SER A 23 13.51 -7.53 3.34
CA SER A 23 12.49 -8.53 3.64
C SER A 23 11.61 -7.96 4.74
N SER A 24 10.80 -7.00 4.34
CA SER A 24 9.70 -6.49 5.08
C SER A 24 8.62 -7.55 4.91
N ASP A 25 8.63 -8.52 5.83
CA ASP A 25 7.43 -9.25 6.26
C ASP A 25 6.44 -8.22 6.80
N THR A 26 5.95 -7.36 5.92
CA THR A 26 4.96 -6.36 6.24
C THR A 26 3.67 -7.04 5.87
N GLN A 27 3.10 -7.77 6.84
CA GLN A 27 1.66 -7.97 6.88
C GLN A 27 1.05 -6.65 6.38
N PRO A 28 0.27 -6.65 5.30
CA PRO A 28 -0.31 -5.42 4.80
C PRO A 28 -1.07 -4.85 5.99
N SER A 29 -0.58 -3.70 6.49
CA SER A 29 -1.12 -3.07 7.69
C SER A 29 -2.64 -3.07 7.55
N THR A 30 -3.39 -3.40 8.59
CA THR A 30 -4.86 -3.49 8.54
C THR A 30 -5.48 -2.28 7.82
N ASP A 31 -4.83 -1.13 7.94
CA ASP A 31 -5.10 0.12 7.22
C ASP A 31 -5.02 0.01 5.69
N LEU A 32 -3.97 -0.62 5.16
CA LEU A 32 -3.78 -0.89 3.73
C LEU A 32 -4.83 -1.85 3.18
N MET A 33 -5.23 -2.87 3.95
CA MET A 33 -6.35 -3.75 3.59
C MET A 33 -7.69 -2.99 3.58
N ASN A 34 -7.92 -2.14 4.58
CA ASN A 34 -9.10 -1.27 4.64
C ASN A 34 -9.14 -0.30 3.45
N LEU A 35 -8.00 0.29 3.08
CA LEU A 35 -7.86 1.14 1.91
C LEU A 35 -8.19 0.38 0.63
N LYS A 36 -7.59 -0.80 0.41
CA LYS A 36 -7.90 -1.65 -0.75
C LYS A 36 -9.39 -1.95 -0.85
N ARG A 37 -10.04 -2.29 0.26
CA ARG A 37 -11.49 -2.54 0.30
C ARG A 37 -12.30 -1.29 -0.04
N ALA A 38 -11.92 -0.12 0.50
CA ALA A 38 -12.57 1.14 0.21
C ALA A 38 -12.41 1.54 -1.27
N LEU A 39 -11.22 1.34 -1.85
CA LEU A 39 -10.94 1.55 -3.27
C LEU A 39 -11.76 0.62 -4.15
N ARG A 40 -11.84 -0.69 -3.85
CA ARG A 40 -12.71 -1.61 -4.60
C ARG A 40 -14.17 -1.18 -4.54
N GLY A 41 -14.65 -0.77 -3.36
CA GLY A 41 -16.01 -0.24 -3.21
C GLY A 41 -16.24 1.06 -3.99
N LEU A 42 -15.22 1.92 -4.08
CA LEU A 42 -15.28 3.13 -4.89
C LEU A 42 -15.30 2.80 -6.39
N MET A 43 -14.42 1.92 -6.85
CA MET A 43 -14.36 1.50 -8.24
C MET A 43 -15.64 0.76 -8.69
N ALA A 44 -16.27 0.00 -7.80
CA ALA A 44 -17.57 -0.61 -8.07
C ALA A 44 -18.69 0.42 -8.31
N LYS A 45 -18.59 1.61 -7.71
CA LYS A 45 -19.51 2.73 -7.95
C LYS A 45 -19.16 3.53 -9.20
N TYR A 46 -17.92 3.47 -9.65
CA TYR A 46 -17.40 4.24 -10.79
C TYR A 46 -16.67 3.31 -11.77
N PRO A 47 -17.41 2.54 -12.59
CA PRO A 47 -16.81 1.59 -13.53
C PRO A 47 -15.96 2.27 -14.62
N ASP A 48 -16.29 3.52 -15.00
CA ASP A 48 -15.49 4.35 -15.91
C ASP A 48 -14.23 4.94 -15.27
N GLY A 49 -14.03 4.71 -13.97
CA GLY A 49 -12.99 5.33 -13.16
C GLY A 49 -13.29 6.78 -12.75
N VAL A 50 -12.37 7.35 -11.98
CA VAL A 50 -12.48 8.69 -11.40
C VAL A 50 -11.14 9.41 -11.42
N THR A 51 -11.14 10.73 -11.45
CA THR A 51 -9.89 11.49 -11.27
C THR A 51 -9.33 11.28 -9.86
N LEU A 52 -8.00 11.34 -9.73
CA LEU A 52 -7.27 11.19 -8.46
C LEU A 52 -7.82 12.15 -7.40
N SER A 53 -8.14 13.38 -7.77
CA SER A 53 -8.75 14.39 -6.88
C SER A 53 -10.11 13.93 -6.34
N LYS A 54 -10.94 13.30 -7.17
CA LYS A 54 -12.24 12.77 -6.76
C LYS A 54 -12.08 11.50 -5.91
N ALA A 55 -11.13 10.63 -6.24
CA ALA A 55 -10.78 9.49 -5.40
C ALA A 55 -10.34 9.91 -4.00
N ARG A 56 -9.48 10.93 -3.88
CA ARG A 56 -9.05 11.50 -2.59
C ARG A 56 -10.22 12.05 -1.77
N ARG A 57 -11.22 12.66 -2.43
CA ARG A 57 -12.43 13.17 -1.76
C ARG A 57 -13.35 12.03 -1.30
N SER A 58 -13.45 10.96 -2.07
CA SER A 58 -14.32 9.81 -1.75
C SER A 58 -13.68 8.78 -0.83
N CYS A 59 -12.35 8.73 -0.76
CA CYS A 59 -11.57 7.85 0.11
C CYS A 59 -10.51 8.68 0.86
N PRO A 60 -10.87 9.28 2.02
CA PRO A 60 -9.90 10.04 2.83
C PRO A 60 -8.77 9.16 3.37
N LEU A 61 -8.95 7.83 3.41
CA LEU A 61 -7.89 6.86 3.75
C LEU A 61 -6.68 6.94 2.82
N LEU A 62 -6.84 7.45 1.58
CA LEU A 62 -5.71 7.71 0.68
C LEU A 62 -4.79 8.81 1.20
N LEU A 63 -5.27 9.64 2.12
CA LEU A 63 -4.56 10.74 2.74
C LEU A 63 -4.20 10.47 4.18
N ASP A 64 -4.42 9.23 4.64
CA ASP A 64 -4.04 8.85 5.97
C ASP A 64 -2.51 8.82 6.08
N SER A 65 -2.00 9.52 7.09
CA SER A 65 -0.57 9.63 7.35
C SER A 65 0.06 8.27 7.63
N LYS A 66 -0.66 7.31 8.21
CA LYS A 66 -0.12 5.97 8.51
C LYS A 66 0.04 5.14 7.25
N VAL A 67 -0.84 5.32 6.28
CA VAL A 67 -0.74 4.62 4.99
C VAL A 67 0.32 5.26 4.11
N LEU A 68 0.49 6.58 4.18
CA LEU A 68 1.52 7.31 3.44
C LEU A 68 2.90 7.25 4.09
N ASP A 69 3.02 6.85 5.36
CA ASP A 69 4.33 6.71 6.03
C ASP A 69 5.30 5.80 5.24
N SER A 70 4.75 4.75 4.62
CA SER A 70 5.51 3.81 3.78
C SER A 70 5.61 4.20 2.30
N TYR A 71 5.02 5.32 1.86
CA TYR A 71 4.96 5.71 0.44
C TYR A 71 5.19 7.21 0.26
N ALA A 72 6.07 7.60 -0.67
CA ALA A 72 6.37 9.02 -0.88
C ALA A 72 5.16 9.85 -1.38
N SER A 73 4.12 9.21 -1.93
CA SER A 73 2.89 9.88 -2.35
C SER A 73 1.70 8.93 -2.53
N VAL A 74 0.49 9.50 -2.54
CA VAL A 74 -0.77 8.78 -2.85
C VAL A 74 -0.70 8.08 -4.20
N ARG A 75 -0.05 8.72 -5.18
CA ARG A 75 0.13 8.12 -6.50
C ARG A 75 0.96 6.84 -6.40
N GLN A 76 2.10 6.89 -5.72
CA GLN A 76 2.98 5.74 -5.55
C GLN A 76 2.32 4.60 -4.76
N LEU A 77 1.52 4.95 -3.74
CA LEU A 77 0.68 4.01 -2.99
C LEU A 77 -0.30 3.25 -3.91
N LEU A 78 -0.99 3.98 -4.80
CA LEU A 78 -1.92 3.41 -5.75
C LEU A 78 -1.20 2.60 -6.85
N GLU A 79 -0.02 3.04 -7.30
CA GLU A 79 0.84 2.30 -8.25
C GLU A 79 1.33 0.97 -7.65
N SER A 80 1.47 0.89 -6.33
CA SER A 80 1.80 -0.36 -5.62
C SER A 80 0.66 -1.38 -5.58
N MET A 81 -0.56 -1.04 -6.04
CA MET A 81 -1.74 -1.90 -5.94
C MET A 81 -2.49 -2.07 -7.28
N PRO A 82 -1.82 -2.53 -8.35
CA PRO A 82 -2.43 -2.67 -9.68
C PRO A 82 -3.58 -3.69 -9.73
N ASP A 83 -3.64 -4.61 -8.76
CA ASP A 83 -4.72 -5.59 -8.57
C ASP A 83 -6.07 -4.94 -8.23
N VAL A 84 -6.05 -3.76 -7.61
CA VAL A 84 -7.26 -3.09 -7.15
C VAL A 84 -7.62 -1.90 -8.05
N VAL A 85 -6.61 -1.14 -8.44
CA VAL A 85 -6.77 0.11 -9.19
C VAL A 85 -5.60 0.31 -10.13
N THR A 86 -5.88 0.89 -11.29
CA THR A 86 -4.86 1.28 -12.24
C THR A 86 -4.83 2.79 -12.38
N LEU A 87 -3.66 3.39 -12.31
CA LEU A 87 -3.48 4.81 -12.56
C LEU A 87 -3.19 5.03 -14.04
N ARG A 88 -3.93 5.95 -14.67
CA ARG A 88 -3.73 6.37 -16.06
C ARG A 88 -3.59 7.87 -16.13
N GLY A 89 -2.45 8.35 -16.62
CA GLY A 89 -2.23 9.77 -16.88
C GLY A 89 -2.95 10.20 -18.17
N PHE A 90 -3.80 11.22 -18.08
CA PHE A 90 -4.43 11.88 -19.22
C PHE A 90 -4.09 13.37 -19.18
N GLY A 91 -3.07 13.76 -19.96
CA GLY A 91 -2.53 15.12 -19.94
C GLY A 91 -1.99 15.48 -18.54
N VAL A 92 -2.55 16.51 -17.92
CA VAL A 92 -2.17 16.98 -16.57
C VAL A 92 -2.94 16.30 -15.44
N GLN A 93 -3.96 15.48 -15.75
CA GLN A 93 -4.78 14.82 -14.76
C GLN A 93 -4.44 13.34 -14.67
N THR A 94 -4.43 12.82 -13.44
CA THR A 94 -4.34 11.38 -13.21
C THR A 94 -5.73 10.81 -12.98
N PHE A 95 -6.10 9.82 -13.78
CA PHE A 95 -7.30 9.03 -13.61
C PHE A 95 -6.97 7.74 -12.87
N LEU A 96 -7.89 7.34 -12.01
CA LEU A 96 -7.90 6.11 -11.26
C LEU A 96 -9.00 5.22 -11.85
N LEU A 97 -8.60 4.13 -12.46
CA LEU A 97 -9.47 3.16 -13.09
C LEU A 97 -9.58 1.92 -12.21
N PRO A 98 -10.70 1.17 -12.24
CA PRO A 98 -10.71 -0.20 -11.72
C PRO A 98 -9.60 -1.01 -12.37
N ALA A 99 -9.04 -1.98 -11.64
CA ALA A 99 -8.18 -2.99 -12.24
C ALA A 99 -8.97 -3.71 -13.35
N ASP A 100 -8.56 -3.52 -14.61
CA ASP A 100 -9.24 -4.13 -15.76
C ASP A 100 -8.90 -5.63 -15.80
N PRO A 101 -9.90 -6.53 -15.81
CA PRO A 101 -9.69 -7.98 -15.84
C PRO A 101 -9.03 -8.47 -17.13
N ARG A 102 -8.84 -7.62 -18.15
CA ARG A 102 -8.27 -7.97 -19.47
C ARG A 102 -6.81 -7.56 -19.63
N THR A 103 -6.18 -6.96 -18.63
CA THR A 103 -4.74 -6.63 -18.68
C THR A 103 -3.83 -7.88 -18.54
N GLY A 104 -4.43 -9.07 -18.48
CA GLY A 104 -3.76 -10.38 -18.52
C GLY A 104 -3.94 -11.17 -19.82
N GLN A 105 -4.47 -10.57 -20.90
CA GLN A 105 -4.44 -11.20 -22.22
C GLN A 105 -3.51 -10.41 -23.15
N ILE A 106 -2.26 -10.87 -23.15
CA ILE A 106 -1.30 -10.69 -24.24
C ILE A 106 -1.80 -11.36 -25.53
#